data_AF-A0A2V8ZP99-F1
#
_entry.id   AF-A0A2V8ZP99-F1
#
_cell.length_a   1.000
_cell.length_b   1.000
_cell.length_c   1.000
_cell.angle_alpha   90.00
_cell.angle_beta   90.00
_cell.angle_gamma   90.00
#
_symmetry.space_group_name_H-M   'P 1'
#
loop_
_entity.id
_entity.type
_entity.pdbx_description
1 polymer ?
#
loop_
_entity_poly.entity_id
_entity_poly.type
_entity_poly.pdbx_seq_one_letter_code
_entity_poly.pdbx_strand_id
1 'polypeptide(L)'
;MIAGPIGAGKTTFYDAHLKEAFPTLVPPIPHQRDAMLRERRSFAVEDLTVDTELLESARQAGYTTKVLFICTEDPNLNVGRILVRMSRGGQAVPLGTIPASYDEAMTSLAEARRHADDLLVYDNTPNGRGHRLVARFIAGELVKTTHSAPEWLKGVFGRELLSESKQQEKSTRGR
;
A
#
# COMPACT_ATOMS: atom_id res chain seq x y z
N MET A 1 8.58 -0.31 0.70
CA MET A 1 7.69 -1.48 0.59
C MET A 1 6.46 -1.11 -0.23
N ILE A 2 6.09 -1.94 -1.20
CA ILE A 2 4.81 -1.87 -1.90
C ILE A 2 3.95 -3.03 -1.39
N ALA A 3 2.75 -2.74 -0.89
CA ALA A 3 1.87 -3.74 -0.27
C ALA A 3 0.43 -3.62 -0.79
N GLY A 4 -0.38 -4.65 -0.58
CA GLY A 4 -1.77 -4.69 -1.01
C GLY A 4 -2.18 -6.04 -1.62
N PRO A 5 -3.48 -6.29 -1.84
CA PRO A 5 -3.94 -7.61 -2.23
C PRO A 5 -3.53 -8.03 -3.64
N ILE A 6 -3.72 -9.31 -3.93
CA ILE A 6 -3.55 -9.86 -5.28
C ILE A 6 -4.48 -9.11 -6.24
N GLY A 7 -3.97 -8.70 -7.40
CA GLY A 7 -4.75 -8.01 -8.44
C GLY A 7 -4.97 -6.50 -8.21
N ALA A 8 -4.52 -5.94 -7.08
CA ALA A 8 -4.67 -4.52 -6.79
C ALA A 8 -3.83 -3.60 -7.71
N GLY A 9 -2.84 -4.13 -8.43
CA GLY A 9 -2.00 -3.37 -9.36
C GLY A 9 -0.68 -2.88 -8.76
N LYS A 10 -0.10 -3.61 -7.81
CA LYS A 10 1.20 -3.33 -7.19
C LYS A 10 2.35 -3.29 -8.20
N THR A 11 2.52 -4.36 -8.97
CA THR A 11 3.58 -4.44 -9.99
C THR A 11 3.45 -3.35 -11.04
N THR A 12 2.21 -3.04 -11.46
CA THR A 12 1.94 -1.93 -12.39
C THR A 12 2.35 -0.58 -11.82
N PHE A 13 2.11 -0.34 -10.51
CA PHE A 13 2.58 0.87 -9.84
C PHE A 13 4.11 0.93 -9.80
N TYR A 14 4.75 -0.18 -9.42
CA TYR A 14 6.21 -0.26 -9.36
C TYR A 14 6.84 0.04 -10.71
N ASP A 15 6.38 -0.61 -11.78
CA ASP A 15 6.90 -0.41 -13.14
C ASP A 15 6.73 1.04 -13.60
N ALA A 16 5.61 1.68 -13.27
CA ALA A 16 5.32 3.04 -13.71
C ALA A 16 6.03 4.14 -12.90
N HIS A 17 6.30 3.90 -11.62
CA HIS A 17 6.69 4.99 -10.70
C HIS A 17 8.00 4.76 -9.94
N LEU A 18 8.48 3.52 -9.82
CA LEU A 18 9.58 3.18 -8.91
C LEU A 18 10.74 2.48 -9.59
N LYS A 19 10.51 1.78 -10.70
CA LYS A 19 11.51 0.96 -11.38
C LYS A 19 12.78 1.72 -11.78
N GLU A 20 12.66 3.00 -12.12
CA GLU A 20 13.84 3.83 -12.45
C GLU A 20 14.74 4.05 -11.23
N ALA A 21 14.15 4.35 -10.06
CA ALA A 21 14.88 4.60 -8.83
C ALA A 21 15.28 3.32 -8.07
N PHE A 22 14.48 2.27 -8.20
CA PHE A 22 14.67 0.96 -7.59
C PHE A 22 14.56 -0.11 -8.67
N PRO A 23 15.63 -0.39 -9.45
CA PRO A 23 15.55 -1.30 -10.61
C PRO A 23 15.26 -2.76 -10.26
N THR A 24 15.45 -3.14 -9.00
CA THR A 24 15.26 -4.51 -8.51
C THR A 24 14.23 -4.51 -7.37
N LEU A 25 13.16 -5.29 -7.55
CA LEU A 25 12.29 -5.71 -6.45
C LEU A 25 12.94 -6.87 -5.72
N VAL A 26 13.25 -6.68 -4.45
CA VAL A 26 13.76 -7.72 -3.57
C VAL A 26 12.57 -8.57 -3.14
N PRO A 27 12.60 -9.90 -3.35
CA PRO A 27 11.56 -10.78 -2.87
C PRO A 27 11.41 -10.69 -1.35
N PRO A 28 10.22 -10.96 -0.80
CA PRO A 28 9.98 -10.96 0.64
C PRO A 28 10.56 -12.20 1.34
N ILE A 29 11.82 -12.56 1.05
CA ILE A 29 12.49 -13.74 1.59
C ILE A 29 13.50 -13.29 2.67
N PRO A 30 13.40 -13.78 3.93
CA PRO A 30 14.21 -13.30 5.06
C PRO A 30 15.71 -13.12 4.77
N HIS A 31 16.39 -14.16 4.26
CA HIS A 31 17.83 -14.10 4.01
C HIS A 31 18.23 -13.08 2.92
N GLN A 32 17.34 -12.78 1.97
CA GLN A 32 17.60 -11.76 0.95
C GLN A 32 17.42 -10.34 1.53
N ARG A 33 16.48 -10.17 2.47
CA ARG A 33 16.26 -8.91 3.18
C ARG A 33 17.46 -8.55 4.07
N ASP A 34 18.00 -9.53 4.79
CA ASP A 34 19.15 -9.34 5.68
C ASP A 34 20.41 -8.90 4.91
N ALA A 35 20.59 -9.38 3.68
CA ALA A 35 21.67 -8.92 2.82
C ALA A 35 21.53 -7.43 2.49
N MET A 36 20.32 -6.97 2.12
CA MET A 36 20.08 -5.55 1.81
C MET A 36 20.31 -4.65 3.03
N LEU A 37 19.83 -5.07 4.22
CA LEU A 37 20.04 -4.33 5.46
C LEU A 37 21.54 -4.15 5.77
N ARG A 38 22.33 -5.22 5.61
CA ARG A 38 23.80 -5.18 5.81
C ARG A 38 24.51 -4.29 4.80
N GLU A 39 24.09 -4.31 3.53
CA GLU A 39 24.72 -3.54 2.45
C GLU A 39 24.41 -2.04 2.54
N ARG A 40 23.45 -1.60 3.37
CA ARG A 40 23.04 -0.19 3.53
C ARG A 40 22.63 0.49 2.23
N ARG A 41 22.06 -0.27 1.30
CA ARG A 41 21.58 0.22 -0.01
C ARG A 41 20.07 0.33 0.03
N SER A 42 19.53 1.43 -0.49
CA SER A 42 18.08 1.59 -0.63
C SER A 42 17.50 0.51 -1.54
N PHE A 43 16.39 -0.10 -1.13
CA PHE A 43 15.76 -1.21 -1.84
C PHE A 43 14.24 -1.12 -1.78
N ALA A 44 13.58 -1.81 -2.72
CA ALA A 44 12.13 -1.96 -2.76
C ALA A 44 11.77 -3.44 -2.59
N VAL A 45 10.68 -3.70 -1.88
CA VAL A 45 10.06 -5.03 -1.73
C VAL A 45 8.59 -4.90 -2.13
N GLU A 46 8.04 -5.92 -2.77
CA GLU A 46 6.61 -6.07 -3.04
C GLU A 46 6.07 -7.25 -2.23
N ASP A 47 4.95 -7.06 -1.53
CA ASP A 47 4.30 -8.12 -0.77
C ASP A 47 2.76 -7.96 -0.76
N LEU A 48 2.04 -8.97 -0.27
CA LEU A 48 0.59 -8.94 -0.10
C LEU A 48 0.18 -8.05 1.07
N THR A 49 0.91 -8.17 2.18
CA THR A 49 0.65 -7.49 3.44
C THR A 49 1.77 -6.52 3.78
N VAL A 50 1.56 -5.67 4.76
CA VAL A 50 2.63 -4.85 5.34
C VAL A 50 3.41 -5.68 6.36
N ASP A 51 4.71 -5.85 6.11
CA ASP A 51 5.62 -6.60 6.96
C ASP A 51 6.23 -5.65 8.00
N THR A 52 5.63 -5.64 9.20
CA THR A 52 6.01 -4.73 10.29
C THR A 52 7.38 -5.06 10.88
N GLU A 53 7.79 -6.33 10.85
CA GLU A 53 9.11 -6.78 11.32
C GLU A 53 10.22 -6.25 10.40
N LEU A 54 10.00 -6.29 9.08
CA LEU A 54 10.92 -5.71 8.11
C LEU A 54 11.03 -4.19 8.28
N LEU A 55 9.91 -3.50 8.47
CA LEU A 55 9.92 -2.05 8.69
C LEU A 55 10.71 -1.69 9.95
N GLU A 56 10.49 -2.39 11.05
CA GLU A 56 11.21 -2.15 12.30
C GLU A 56 12.70 -2.46 12.16
N SER A 57 13.06 -3.58 11.53
CA SER A 57 14.46 -3.95 11.28
C SER A 57 15.17 -2.92 10.39
N ALA A 58 14.50 -2.44 9.34
CA ALA A 58 15.02 -1.39 8.47
C ALA A 58 15.23 -0.07 9.24
N ARG A 59 14.27 0.32 10.08
CA ARG A 59 14.36 1.52 10.92
C ARG A 59 15.55 1.42 11.89
N GLN A 60 15.73 0.29 12.55
CA GLN A 60 16.87 0.02 13.45
C GLN A 60 18.21 0.04 12.71
N ALA A 61 18.23 -0.37 11.44
CA ALA A 61 19.40 -0.28 10.57
C ALA A 61 19.65 1.14 10.00
N GLY A 62 18.82 2.13 10.37
CA GLY A 62 18.98 3.54 9.99
C GLY A 62 18.30 3.94 8.67
N TYR A 63 17.40 3.10 8.14
CA TYR A 63 16.63 3.44 6.95
C TYR A 63 15.43 4.33 7.29
N THR A 64 15.08 5.22 6.35
CA THR A 64 13.73 5.79 6.28
C THR A 64 12.81 4.80 5.58
N THR A 65 11.69 4.47 6.21
CA THR A 65 10.75 3.47 5.76
C THR A 65 9.54 4.11 5.06
N LYS A 66 9.23 3.63 3.86
CA LYS A 66 8.05 4.07 3.09
C LYS A 66 7.20 2.89 2.70
N VAL A 67 5.91 2.95 3.01
CA VAL A 67 4.90 1.98 2.58
C VAL A 67 4.02 2.61 1.51
N LEU A 68 3.91 1.95 0.37
CA LEU A 68 3.02 2.29 -0.73
C LEU A 68 1.95 1.20 -0.78
N PHE A 69 0.82 1.44 -0.12
CA PHE A 69 -0.27 0.46 -0.06
C PHE A 69 -1.24 0.71 -1.20
N ILE A 70 -1.54 -0.32 -1.99
CA ILE A 70 -2.41 -0.22 -3.17
C ILE A 70 -3.59 -1.16 -2.98
N CYS A 71 -4.81 -0.62 -3.04
CA CYS A 71 -6.03 -1.40 -2.91
C CYS A 71 -7.07 -1.03 -3.98
N THR A 72 -8.18 -1.76 -3.97
CA THR A 72 -9.36 -1.57 -4.80
C THR A 72 -10.60 -1.60 -3.93
N GLU A 73 -11.76 -1.21 -4.46
CA GLU A 73 -13.01 -1.22 -3.71
C GLU A 73 -13.55 -2.61 -3.38
N ASP A 74 -13.26 -3.59 -4.23
CA ASP A 74 -13.83 -4.94 -4.14
C ASP A 74 -12.78 -5.98 -4.60
N PRO A 75 -12.58 -7.10 -3.88
CA PRO A 75 -11.77 -8.23 -4.35
C PRO A 75 -12.26 -8.83 -5.69
N ASN A 76 -13.56 -8.75 -6.02
CA ASN A 76 -14.08 -9.20 -7.32
C ASN A 76 -13.50 -8.43 -8.50
N LEU A 77 -13.22 -7.13 -8.31
CA LEU A 77 -12.51 -6.33 -9.33
C LEU A 77 -11.11 -6.90 -9.59
N ASN A 78 -10.43 -7.35 -8.53
CA ASN A 78 -9.11 -7.97 -8.63
C ASN A 78 -9.18 -9.33 -9.34
N VAL A 79 -10.20 -10.15 -9.05
CA VAL A 79 -10.47 -11.39 -9.80
C VAL A 79 -10.60 -11.10 -11.29
N GLY A 80 -11.43 -10.12 -11.66
CA GLY A 80 -11.62 -9.72 -13.06
C GLY A 80 -10.32 -9.28 -13.75
N ARG A 81 -9.49 -8.50 -13.05
CA ARG A 81 -8.17 -8.09 -13.56
C ARG A 81 -7.22 -9.25 -13.78
N ILE A 82 -7.19 -10.20 -12.85
CA ILE A 82 -6.36 -11.40 -12.96
C ILE A 82 -6.83 -12.26 -14.13
N LEU A 83 -8.14 -12.45 -14.31
CA LEU A 83 -8.71 -13.17 -15.44
C LEU A 83 -8.31 -12.54 -16.79
N VAL A 84 -8.42 -11.21 -16.92
CA VAL A 84 -7.99 -10.48 -18.13
C VAL A 84 -6.48 -10.62 -18.35
N ARG A 85 -5.67 -10.61 -17.29
CA ARG A 85 -4.23 -10.81 -17.40
C ARG A 85 -3.89 -12.24 -17.83
N MET A 86 -4.57 -13.24 -17.28
CA MET A 86 -4.38 -14.65 -17.62
C MET A 86 -4.78 -14.93 -19.08
N SER A 87 -5.87 -14.33 -19.57
CA SER A 87 -6.28 -14.47 -20.97
C SER A 87 -5.28 -13.85 -21.97
N ARG A 88 -4.41 -12.96 -21.48
CA ARG A 88 -3.31 -12.35 -22.24
C ARG A 88 -1.94 -13.01 -22.00
N GLY A 89 -1.92 -14.21 -21.41
CA GLY A 89 -0.70 -14.99 -21.18
C GLY A 89 0.09 -14.61 -19.93
N GLY A 90 -0.48 -13.79 -19.04
CA GLY A 90 0.16 -13.49 -17.75
C GLY A 90 0.02 -14.61 -16.72
N GLN A 91 0.73 -14.46 -15.60
CA GLN A 91 0.82 -15.49 -14.56
C GLN A 91 -0.55 -15.90 -13.98
N ALA A 92 -0.78 -17.21 -13.94
CA ALA A 92 -1.94 -17.82 -13.30
C ALA A 92 -1.89 -17.68 -11.78
N VAL A 93 -3.03 -17.40 -11.18
CA VAL A 93 -3.20 -17.32 -9.72
C VAL A 93 -4.50 -18.06 -9.36
N PRO A 94 -4.52 -18.87 -8.29
CA PRO A 94 -5.75 -19.52 -7.84
C PRO A 94 -6.78 -18.46 -7.42
N LEU A 95 -7.86 -18.29 -8.19
CA LEU A 95 -8.81 -17.18 -7.97
C LEU A 95 -9.45 -17.20 -6.58
N GLY A 96 -9.63 -18.39 -6.00
CA GLY A 96 -10.17 -18.57 -4.65
C GLY A 96 -9.30 -17.99 -3.53
N THR A 97 -8.02 -17.67 -3.77
CA THR A 97 -7.14 -17.05 -2.76
C THR A 97 -7.24 -15.52 -2.74
N ILE A 98 -7.89 -14.92 -3.74
CA ILE A 98 -7.96 -13.46 -3.88
C ILE A 98 -8.74 -12.81 -2.72
N PRO A 99 -9.92 -13.32 -2.31
CA PRO A 99 -10.64 -12.77 -1.17
C PRO A 99 -9.82 -12.81 0.13
N ALA A 100 -9.19 -13.95 0.45
CA ALA A 100 -8.34 -14.07 1.63
C ALA A 100 -7.16 -13.07 1.61
N SER A 101 -6.50 -12.91 0.44
CA SER A 101 -5.43 -11.92 0.31
C SER A 101 -5.90 -10.48 0.52
N TYR A 102 -7.17 -10.19 0.22
CA TYR A 102 -7.80 -8.89 0.46
C TYR A 102 -7.97 -8.64 1.95
N ASP A 103 -8.56 -9.59 2.67
CA ASP A 103 -8.77 -9.46 4.12
C ASP A 103 -7.43 -9.36 4.88
N GLU A 104 -6.43 -10.16 4.51
CA GLU A 104 -5.08 -10.10 5.07
C GLU A 104 -4.41 -8.75 4.83
N ALA A 105 -4.46 -8.25 3.58
CA ALA A 105 -3.87 -6.97 3.22
C ALA A 105 -4.54 -5.82 4.00
N MET A 106 -5.87 -5.82 4.08
CA MET A 106 -6.64 -4.81 4.82
C MET A 106 -6.35 -4.83 6.32
N THR A 107 -6.19 -6.01 6.91
CA THR A 107 -5.77 -6.16 8.31
C THR A 107 -4.39 -5.55 8.53
N SER A 108 -3.43 -5.83 7.65
CA SER A 108 -2.07 -5.29 7.76
C SER A 108 -1.99 -3.76 7.56
N LEU A 109 -2.88 -3.18 6.75
CA LEU A 109 -2.92 -1.74 6.50
C LEU A 109 -3.19 -0.95 7.79
N ALA A 110 -4.04 -1.47 8.69
CA ALA A 110 -4.36 -0.80 9.95
C ALA A 110 -3.13 -0.56 10.83
N GLU A 111 -2.17 -1.49 10.80
CA GLU A 111 -0.93 -1.42 11.57
C GLU A 111 0.17 -0.63 10.85
N ALA A 112 0.13 -0.57 9.51
CA ALA A 112 1.16 0.06 8.70
C ALA A 112 1.53 1.48 9.13
N ARG A 113 0.54 2.28 9.55
CA ARG A 113 0.77 3.68 9.97
C ARG A 113 1.64 3.81 11.22
N ARG A 114 1.69 2.77 12.06
CA ARG A 114 2.50 2.78 13.30
C ARG A 114 3.96 2.40 13.06
N HIS A 115 4.24 1.73 11.93
CA HIS A 115 5.54 1.15 11.65
C HIS A 115 6.28 1.84 10.49
N ALA A 116 5.58 2.57 9.63
CA ALA A 116 6.18 3.30 8.52
C ALA A 116 6.40 4.79 8.86
N ASP A 117 7.54 5.35 8.45
CA ASP A 117 7.77 6.80 8.54
C ASP A 117 6.84 7.57 7.60
N ASP A 118 6.52 6.99 6.44
CA ASP A 118 5.60 7.55 5.45
C ASP A 118 4.76 6.45 4.82
N LEU A 119 3.46 6.45 5.10
CA LEU A 119 2.48 5.55 4.51
C LEU A 119 1.67 6.32 3.46
N LEU A 120 1.75 5.89 2.21
CA LEU A 120 0.91 6.38 1.13
C LEU A 120 -0.08 5.30 0.71
N VAL A 121 -1.37 5.63 0.74
CA VAL A 121 -2.45 4.70 0.41
C VAL A 121 -3.07 5.11 -0.92
N TYR A 122 -3.05 4.20 -1.88
CA TYR A 122 -3.55 4.38 -3.24
C TYR A 122 -4.79 3.53 -3.49
N ASP A 123 -5.80 4.18 -4.04
CA ASP A 123 -6.98 3.56 -4.62
C ASP A 123 -6.75 3.35 -6.11
N ASN A 124 -6.77 2.10 -6.54
CA ASN A 124 -6.70 1.69 -7.93
C ASN A 124 -8.03 1.10 -8.40
N THR A 125 -9.15 1.57 -7.84
CA THR A 125 -10.50 1.17 -8.26
C THR A 125 -10.87 1.63 -9.67
N PRO A 126 -10.67 2.90 -10.06
CA PRO A 126 -11.16 3.39 -11.34
C PRO A 126 -10.58 2.56 -12.49
N ASN A 127 -11.45 1.96 -13.31
CA ASN A 127 -11.06 1.06 -14.39
C ASN A 127 -10.19 1.79 -15.44
N GLY A 128 -8.87 1.81 -15.24
CA GLY A 128 -7.88 2.41 -16.14
C GLY A 128 -7.55 3.89 -15.89
N ARG A 129 -8.02 4.54 -14.80
CA ARG A 129 -7.62 5.94 -14.49
C ARG A 129 -6.37 6.05 -13.62
N GLY A 130 -5.69 4.93 -13.35
CA GLY A 130 -4.44 4.88 -12.59
C GLY A 130 -4.63 4.94 -11.07
N HIS A 131 -3.51 4.93 -10.36
CA HIS A 131 -3.43 4.88 -8.91
C HIS A 131 -3.68 6.26 -8.31
N ARG A 132 -4.78 6.41 -7.59
CA ARG A 132 -5.16 7.67 -6.93
C ARG A 132 -4.71 7.66 -5.46
N LEU A 133 -3.87 8.61 -5.05
CA LEU A 133 -3.54 8.78 -3.63
C LEU A 133 -4.80 9.22 -2.86
N VAL A 134 -5.25 8.39 -1.91
CA VAL A 134 -6.46 8.63 -1.11
C VAL A 134 -6.17 8.97 0.35
N ALA A 135 -5.03 8.52 0.88
CA ALA A 135 -4.52 8.95 2.18
C ALA A 135 -2.99 8.97 2.21
N ARG A 136 -2.43 9.84 3.05
CA ARG A 136 -1.02 9.82 3.41
C ARG A 136 -0.86 10.06 4.90
N PHE A 137 -0.07 9.21 5.55
CA PHE A 137 0.33 9.37 6.94
C PHE A 137 1.83 9.60 7.02
N ILE A 138 2.26 10.53 7.86
CA ILE A 138 3.67 10.77 8.18
C ILE A 138 3.83 10.63 9.68
N ALA A 139 4.78 9.79 10.12
CA ALA A 139 4.98 9.46 11.53
C ALA A 139 3.67 9.06 12.24
N GLY A 140 2.79 8.33 11.54
CA GLY A 140 1.50 7.85 12.05
C GLY A 140 0.35 8.86 12.03
N GLU A 141 0.61 10.13 11.72
CA GLU A 141 -0.39 11.20 11.65
C GLU A 141 -0.94 11.38 10.23
N LEU A 142 -2.25 11.55 10.09
CA LEU A 142 -2.90 11.74 8.79
C LEU A 142 -2.61 13.16 8.28
N VAL A 143 -1.82 13.28 7.21
CA VAL A 143 -1.41 14.60 6.66
C VAL A 143 -2.12 14.96 5.37
N LYS A 144 -2.72 13.98 4.68
CA LYS A 144 -3.46 14.20 3.44
C LYS A 144 -4.54 13.14 3.30
N THR A 145 -5.74 13.56 2.91
CA THR A 145 -6.82 12.67 2.50
C THR A 145 -7.64 13.31 1.39
N THR A 146 -8.32 12.51 0.58
CA THR A 146 -9.25 13.02 -0.44
C THR A 146 -10.61 13.40 0.17
N HIS A 147 -11.27 14.42 -0.38
CA HIS A 147 -12.62 14.82 0.06
C HIS A 147 -13.64 13.68 0.02
N SER A 148 -13.55 12.80 -0.99
CA SER A 148 -14.37 11.59 -1.10
C SER A 148 -13.49 10.36 -0.91
N ALA A 149 -13.24 10.03 0.36
CA ALA A 149 -12.51 8.81 0.74
C ALA A 149 -13.31 7.56 0.31
N PRO A 150 -12.66 6.55 -0.30
CA PRO A 150 -13.31 5.28 -0.61
C PRO A 150 -13.83 4.57 0.64
N GLU A 151 -14.90 3.79 0.50
CA GLU A 151 -15.54 3.13 1.65
C GLU A 151 -14.61 2.12 2.33
N TRP A 152 -13.84 1.36 1.54
CA TRP A 152 -12.83 0.44 2.07
C TRP A 152 -11.77 1.15 2.93
N LEU A 153 -11.42 2.40 2.60
CA LEU A 153 -10.48 3.20 3.37
C LEU A 153 -11.10 3.66 4.70
N LYS A 154 -12.38 4.07 4.68
CA LYS A 154 -13.13 4.44 5.89
C LYS A 154 -13.30 3.25 6.83
N GLY A 155 -13.46 2.04 6.29
CA GLY A 155 -13.51 0.81 7.08
C GLY A 155 -12.25 0.58 7.93
N VAL A 156 -11.09 1.05 7.46
CA VAL A 156 -9.82 0.92 8.18
C VAL A 156 -9.49 2.14 9.04
N PHE A 157 -9.65 3.35 8.49
CA PHE A 157 -9.19 4.61 9.11
C PHE A 157 -10.32 5.59 9.43
N GLY A 158 -11.53 5.10 9.66
CA GLY A 158 -12.70 5.96 9.89
C GLY A 158 -12.52 6.96 11.03
N ARG A 159 -11.83 6.59 12.11
CA ARG A 159 -11.57 7.50 13.23
C ARG A 159 -10.63 8.64 12.83
N GLU A 160 -9.54 8.32 12.17
CA GLU A 160 -8.52 9.27 11.69
C GLU A 160 -9.09 10.23 10.63
N LEU A 161 -9.93 9.73 9.72
CA LEU A 161 -10.59 10.56 8.70
C LEU A 161 -11.59 11.56 9.31
N LEU A 162 -12.31 11.15 10.36
CA LEU A 162 -13.26 12.02 11.07
C LEU A 162 -12.56 13.11 11.88
N SER A 163 -11.40 12.84 12.47
CA SER A 163 -10.64 13.86 13.21
C SER A 163 -10.13 14.97 12.29
N GLU A 164 -9.64 14.63 11.10
CA GLU A 164 -9.17 15.61 10.11
C GLU A 164 -10.28 16.55 9.62
N SER A 165 -11.46 15.99 9.34
CA SER A 165 -12.62 16.77 8.88
C SER A 165 -13.01 17.85 9.89
N LYS A 166 -12.98 17.51 11.18
CA LYS A 166 -13.27 18.46 12.29
C LYS A 166 -12.17 19.53 12.44
N GLN A 167 -10.92 19.21 12.16
CA GLN A 167 -9.81 20.19 12.23
C GLN A 167 -9.89 21.20 11.06
N GLN A 168 -10.21 20.74 9.84
CA GLN A 168 -10.39 21.61 8.68
C GLN A 168 -11.59 22.56 8.84
N GLU A 169 -12.71 22.09 9.40
CA GLU A 169 -13.89 22.94 9.68
C GLU A 169 -13.57 24.05 10.70
N LYS A 170 -12.79 23.74 11.76
CA LYS A 170 -12.37 24.73 12.76
C LYS A 170 -11.41 25.78 12.18
N SER A 171 -10.48 25.35 11.32
CA SER A 171 -9.55 26.27 10.63
C SER A 171 -10.29 27.21 9.67
N THR A 172 -11.38 26.75 9.06
CA THR A 172 -12.17 27.54 8.09
C THR A 172 -13.11 28.54 8.77
N ARG A 173 -13.62 28.25 9.98
CA ARG A 173 -14.49 29.16 10.76
C ARG A 173 -13.75 30.21 11.57
N GLY A 174 -12.44 30.08 11.75
CA GLY A 174 -11.59 31.02 12.49
C GLY A 174 -10.91 32.09 11.62
N ARG A 175 -11.29 32.20 10.33
CA ARG A 175 -10.81 33.21 9.38
C ARG A 175 -11.92 34.19 9.03
#